data_AF-Q9FDJ8-F1
#
_entry.id   AF-Q9FDJ8-F1
#
_cell.length_a   1.000
_cell.length_b   1.000
_cell.length_c   1.000
_cell.angle_alpha   90.00
_cell.angle_beta   90.00
_cell.angle_gamma   90.00
#
_symmetry.space_group_name_H-M   'P 1'
#
loop_
_entity.id
_entity.type
_entity.pdbx_description
1 polymer ?
#
loop_
_entity_poly.entity_id
_entity_poly.type
_entity_poly.pdbx_seq_one_letter_code
_entity_poly.pdbx_strand_id
1 'polypeptide(L)'
;MKKTLVLACSLVLALALPALAAPTAPDKPLEFKGAQKTVMFPHAPHAKVECVTCHHLVNGKESFAKCGSAGCHDDLKAKKGEKSLYAVVHTRTELKHMTCLGCHSKVVAEKPELKKDLTGCAKSKCHP
;
A
#
# COMPACT_ATOMS: atom_id res chain seq x y z
N MET A 1 64.72 20.98 -12.54
CA MET A 1 63.63 21.83 -13.08
C MET A 1 62.32 21.25 -12.58
N LYS A 2 61.59 22.04 -11.79
CA LYS A 2 60.43 21.66 -10.99
C LYS A 2 59.19 22.12 -11.76
N LYS A 3 58.39 21.18 -12.27
CA LYS A 3 57.11 21.47 -12.92
C LYS A 3 56.02 20.70 -12.19
N THR A 4 55.34 21.46 -11.34
CA THR A 4 54.02 21.23 -10.76
C THR A 4 53.06 20.72 -11.82
N LEU A 5 52.39 19.58 -11.58
CA LEU A 5 51.14 19.27 -12.24
C LEU A 5 50.05 19.11 -11.20
N VAL A 6 49.08 20.01 -11.36
CA VAL A 6 47.99 20.35 -10.47
C VAL A 6 47.00 19.19 -10.34
N LEU A 7 46.66 18.93 -9.08
CA LEU A 7 45.52 18.20 -8.56
C LEU A 7 44.22 18.46 -9.36
N ALA A 8 43.68 17.44 -10.01
CA ALA A 8 42.32 17.44 -10.55
C ALA A 8 41.44 16.46 -9.74
N CYS A 9 41.11 16.85 -8.50
CA CYS A 9 39.98 16.27 -7.78
C CYS A 9 38.69 16.85 -8.38
N SER A 10 38.24 16.28 -9.49
CA SER A 10 36.91 16.56 -10.03
C SER A 10 35.87 15.82 -9.19
N LEU A 11 35.40 16.52 -8.17
CA LEU A 11 34.22 16.25 -7.37
C LEU A 11 33.02 16.01 -8.30
N VAL A 12 32.65 14.75 -8.51
CA VAL A 12 31.33 14.41 -9.07
C VAL A 12 30.31 14.68 -7.97
N LEU A 13 29.80 15.91 -8.01
CA LEU A 13 28.74 16.40 -7.15
C LEU A 13 27.51 15.50 -7.31
N ALA A 14 27.10 14.91 -6.19
CA ALA A 14 25.95 14.05 -6.07
C ALA A 14 24.70 14.68 -6.71
N LEU A 15 24.10 13.99 -7.69
CA LEU A 15 22.68 14.16 -7.98
C LEU A 15 21.89 13.50 -6.85
N ALA A 16 21.80 14.18 -5.71
CA ALA A 16 20.72 13.93 -4.78
C ALA A 16 19.45 14.49 -5.44
N LEU A 17 18.78 13.66 -6.25
CA LEU A 17 17.40 13.96 -6.63
C LEU A 17 16.62 14.20 -5.33
N PRO A 18 15.78 15.24 -5.24
CA PRO A 18 14.83 15.33 -4.15
C PRO A 18 13.95 14.08 -4.26
N ALA A 19 14.09 13.15 -3.32
CA ALA A 19 13.01 12.24 -3.03
C ALA A 19 11.82 13.13 -2.71
N LEU A 20 10.85 13.23 -3.63
CA LEU A 20 9.59 13.86 -3.31
C LEU A 20 9.05 13.12 -2.09
N ALA A 21 9.06 13.79 -0.94
CA ALA A 21 8.66 13.16 0.31
C ALA A 21 7.24 12.60 0.13
N ALA A 22 7.06 11.31 0.41
CA ALA A 22 5.76 10.68 0.45
C ALA A 22 4.83 11.48 1.40
N PRO A 23 3.51 11.54 1.11
CA PRO A 23 2.58 12.21 2.00
C PRO A 23 2.59 11.54 3.38
N THR A 24 2.42 12.34 4.43
CA THR A 24 2.29 11.82 5.79
C THR A 24 1.11 10.87 5.88
N ALA A 25 1.32 9.70 6.50
CA ALA A 25 0.25 8.75 6.75
C ALA A 25 -0.86 9.38 7.62
N PRO A 26 -2.14 9.22 7.26
CA PRO A 26 -3.26 9.71 8.04
C PRO A 26 -3.25 9.19 9.48
N ASP A 27 -3.42 10.11 10.44
CA ASP A 27 -3.51 9.81 11.87
C ASP A 27 -4.86 9.21 12.27
N LYS A 28 -5.91 9.52 11.50
CA LYS A 28 -7.28 9.03 11.72
C LYS A 28 -7.68 7.96 10.70
N PRO A 29 -8.60 7.04 11.06
CA PRO A 29 -9.16 6.11 10.09
C PRO A 29 -9.83 6.83 8.93
N LEU A 30 -9.59 6.35 7.70
CA LEU A 30 -10.16 6.92 6.48
C LEU A 30 -11.27 6.05 5.92
N GLU A 31 -12.22 6.69 5.22
CA GLU A 31 -13.26 5.98 4.48
C GLU A 31 -12.66 5.23 3.28
N PHE A 32 -12.85 3.92 3.27
CA PHE A 32 -12.60 3.03 2.13
C PHE A 32 -13.95 2.66 1.52
N LYS A 33 -14.32 3.32 0.42
CA LYS A 33 -15.65 3.19 -0.21
C LYS A 33 -15.66 2.11 -1.28
N GLY A 34 -16.47 1.07 -1.08
CA GLY A 34 -16.88 0.14 -2.15
C GLY A 34 -18.20 0.58 -2.78
N ALA A 35 -18.80 -0.28 -3.62
CA ALA A 35 -20.07 0.05 -4.29
C ALA A 35 -21.26 0.25 -3.32
N GLN A 36 -21.31 -0.51 -2.23
CA GLN A 36 -22.45 -0.53 -1.30
C GLN A 36 -22.06 -0.35 0.17
N LYS A 37 -20.79 -0.55 0.50
CA LYS A 37 -20.29 -0.52 1.88
C LYS A 37 -19.07 0.38 1.95
N THR A 38 -18.98 1.13 3.04
CA THR A 38 -17.78 1.86 3.43
C THR A 38 -17.15 1.13 4.61
N VAL A 39 -15.84 0.92 4.54
CA VAL A 39 -15.03 0.40 5.65
C VAL A 39 -14.13 1.53 6.14
N MET A 40 -13.83 1.58 7.44
CA MET A 40 -12.83 2.51 7.96
C MET A 40 -11.47 1.84 7.97
N PHE A 41 -10.48 2.43 7.29
CA PHE A 41 -9.11 1.93 7.24
C PHE A 41 -8.20 2.72 8.20
N PRO A 42 -7.69 2.12 9.29
CA PRO A 42 -6.76 2.76 10.21
C PRO A 42 -5.30 2.53 9.76
N HIS A 43 -4.50 3.59 9.60
CA HIS A 43 -3.07 3.43 9.26
C HIS A 43 -2.21 2.98 10.46
N ALA A 44 -2.56 3.39 11.69
CA ALA A 44 -1.73 3.13 12.87
C ALA A 44 -1.40 1.63 13.11
N PRO A 45 -2.34 0.67 12.98
CA PRO A 45 -2.02 -0.76 13.09
C PRO A 45 -1.11 -1.29 11.98
N HIS A 46 -0.98 -0.54 10.87
CA HIS A 46 -0.18 -0.90 9.70
C HIS A 46 1.15 -0.13 9.65
N ALA A 47 1.54 0.60 10.70
CA ALA A 47 2.75 1.44 10.69
C ALA A 47 4.06 0.67 10.46
N LYS A 48 4.07 -0.65 10.65
CA LYS A 48 5.21 -1.54 10.37
C LYS A 48 5.14 -2.20 8.98
N VAL A 49 4.11 -1.92 8.20
CA VAL A 49 3.96 -2.40 6.83
C VAL A 49 4.49 -1.30 5.91
N GLU A 50 5.46 -1.64 5.07
CA GLU A 50 6.02 -0.71 4.08
C GLU A 50 4.91 -0.11 3.22
N CYS A 51 4.91 1.21 3.02
CA CYS A 51 3.87 1.94 2.28
C CYS A 51 3.58 1.30 0.91
N VAL A 52 4.64 0.90 0.19
CA VAL A 52 4.59 0.29 -1.14
C VAL A 52 3.90 -1.07 -1.18
N THR A 53 3.68 -1.71 -0.03
CA THR A 53 2.89 -2.96 0.06
C THR A 53 1.44 -2.73 -0.37
N CYS A 54 0.89 -1.56 -0.04
CA CYS A 54 -0.47 -1.16 -0.39
C CYS A 54 -0.48 -0.09 -1.50
N HIS A 55 0.35 0.95 -1.35
CA HIS A 55 0.59 2.00 -2.34
C HIS A 55 1.68 1.55 -3.33
N HIS A 56 1.41 0.44 -4.01
CA HIS A 56 2.34 -0.17 -4.94
C HIS A 56 2.70 0.78 -6.09
N LEU A 57 3.85 0.51 -6.70
CA LEU A 57 4.28 1.28 -7.87
C LEU A 57 3.31 1.09 -9.02
N VAL A 58 3.01 2.18 -9.72
CA VAL A 58 2.22 2.19 -10.96
C VAL A 58 3.14 2.73 -12.05
N ASN A 59 3.44 1.90 -13.06
CA ASN A 59 4.40 2.21 -14.12
C ASN A 59 5.77 2.65 -13.56
N GLY A 60 6.23 1.97 -12.49
CA GLY A 60 7.50 2.26 -11.83
C GLY A 60 7.53 3.53 -10.98
N LYS A 61 6.39 4.20 -10.77
CA LYS A 61 6.28 5.44 -9.99
C LYS A 61 5.42 5.23 -8.75
N GLU A 62 5.76 5.95 -7.68
CA GLU A 62 4.96 5.98 -6.46
C GLU A 62 3.59 6.59 -6.74
N SER A 63 2.55 6.05 -6.09
CA SER A 63 1.19 6.58 -6.17
C SER A 63 0.45 6.40 -4.85
N PHE A 64 -0.02 7.51 -4.30
CA PHE A 64 -0.81 7.56 -3.08
C PHE A 64 -2.29 7.88 -3.33
N ALA A 65 -2.73 7.75 -4.59
CA ALA A 65 -4.13 7.91 -4.95
C ALA A 65 -5.02 6.86 -4.25
N LYS A 66 -6.32 7.16 -4.16
CA LYS A 66 -7.30 6.16 -3.71
C LYS A 66 -7.27 4.94 -4.63
N CYS A 67 -7.38 3.75 -4.04
CA CYS A 67 -7.34 2.49 -4.79
C CYS A 67 -8.38 2.43 -5.92
N GLY A 68 -9.59 2.93 -5.65
CA GLY A 68 -10.72 2.98 -6.58
C GLY A 68 -10.78 4.25 -7.45
N SER A 69 -9.68 5.01 -7.58
CA SER A 69 -9.61 6.11 -8.56
C SER A 69 -9.78 5.59 -9.98
N ALA A 70 -10.35 6.43 -10.86
CA ALA A 70 -10.55 6.08 -12.26
C ALA A 70 -9.24 5.64 -12.94
N GLY A 71 -9.28 4.51 -13.65
CA GLY A 71 -8.11 3.88 -14.27
C GLY A 71 -7.32 2.93 -13.35
N CYS A 72 -7.71 2.77 -12.08
CA CYS A 72 -7.07 1.87 -11.13
C CYS A 72 -7.96 0.64 -10.84
N HIS A 73 -8.35 0.42 -9.58
CA HIS A 73 -9.29 -0.62 -9.18
C HIS A 73 -10.71 -0.03 -9.14
N ASP A 74 -11.14 0.54 -10.26
CA ASP A 74 -12.36 1.35 -10.38
C ASP A 74 -13.64 0.54 -10.64
N ASP A 75 -13.53 -0.78 -10.82
CA ASP A 75 -14.71 -1.66 -10.84
C ASP A 75 -15.15 -2.01 -9.41
N LEU A 76 -16.12 -1.25 -8.92
CA LEU A 76 -16.65 -1.42 -7.56
C LEU A 76 -17.68 -2.56 -7.45
N LYS A 77 -18.13 -3.14 -8.57
CA LYS A 77 -19.21 -4.14 -8.61
C LYS A 77 -18.68 -5.55 -8.82
N ALA A 78 -17.69 -5.73 -9.70
CA ALA A 78 -17.10 -7.02 -9.96
C ALA A 78 -16.46 -7.62 -8.69
N LYS A 79 -16.42 -8.95 -8.64
CA LYS A 79 -15.82 -9.71 -7.53
C LYS A 79 -14.48 -10.35 -7.89
N LYS A 80 -14.05 -10.22 -9.14
CA LYS A 80 -12.86 -10.84 -9.73
C LYS A 80 -12.20 -9.87 -10.73
N GLY A 81 -10.95 -10.14 -11.07
CA GLY A 81 -10.19 -9.36 -12.05
C GLY A 81 -9.40 -8.21 -11.41
N GLU A 82 -8.35 -7.76 -12.09
CA GLU A 82 -7.40 -6.77 -11.55
C GLU A 82 -8.05 -5.40 -11.29
N LYS A 83 -9.06 -5.00 -12.06
CA LYS A 83 -9.80 -3.74 -11.85
C LYS A 83 -10.82 -3.80 -10.71
N SER A 84 -11.12 -4.98 -10.17
CA SER A 84 -12.11 -5.12 -9.11
C SER A 84 -11.54 -4.66 -7.77
N LEU A 85 -12.11 -3.59 -7.19
CA LEU A 85 -11.75 -3.16 -5.83
C LEU A 85 -12.03 -4.27 -4.81
N TYR A 86 -13.09 -5.03 -5.02
CA TYR A 86 -13.41 -6.16 -4.16
C TYR A 86 -12.31 -7.23 -4.21
N ALA A 87 -11.85 -7.60 -5.41
CA ALA A 87 -10.86 -8.67 -5.58
C ALA A 87 -9.52 -8.31 -4.93
N VAL A 88 -9.03 -7.08 -5.10
CA VAL A 88 -7.74 -6.65 -4.54
C VAL A 88 -7.77 -6.45 -3.01
N VAL A 89 -8.96 -6.44 -2.41
CA VAL A 89 -9.13 -6.42 -0.95
C VAL A 89 -9.33 -7.83 -0.38
N HIS A 90 -10.16 -8.66 -1.02
CA HIS A 90 -10.71 -9.88 -0.41
C HIS A 90 -10.07 -11.18 -0.89
N THR A 91 -9.31 -11.16 -1.99
CA THR A 91 -8.65 -12.38 -2.49
C THR A 91 -7.60 -12.83 -1.48
N ARG A 92 -7.70 -14.08 -1.02
CA ARG A 92 -6.77 -14.66 -0.04
C ARG A 92 -5.54 -15.30 -0.68
N THR A 93 -5.68 -15.76 -1.92
CA THR A 93 -4.60 -16.33 -2.70
C THR A 93 -3.64 -15.24 -3.16
N GLU A 94 -2.45 -15.65 -3.55
CA GLU A 94 -1.43 -14.72 -4.04
C GLU A 94 -1.88 -13.99 -5.32
N LEU A 95 -1.76 -12.67 -5.29
CA LEU A 95 -1.87 -11.78 -6.43
C LEU A 95 -0.53 -11.08 -6.61
N LYS A 96 -0.41 -10.24 -7.65
CA LYS A 96 0.81 -9.44 -7.90
C LYS A 96 1.18 -8.53 -6.71
N HIS A 97 0.19 -8.11 -5.92
CA HIS A 97 0.36 -7.27 -4.75
C HIS A 97 -0.40 -7.87 -3.56
N MET A 98 0.02 -7.53 -2.34
CA MET A 98 -0.61 -8.00 -1.13
C MET A 98 -2.03 -7.44 -0.99
N THR A 99 -3.00 -8.30 -0.69
CA THR A 99 -4.37 -7.90 -0.38
C THR A 99 -4.58 -7.82 1.13
N CYS A 100 -5.65 -7.14 1.57
CA CYS A 100 -6.00 -7.09 2.98
C CYS A 100 -6.22 -8.50 3.55
N LEU A 101 -7.06 -9.30 2.88
CA LEU A 101 -7.37 -10.65 3.35
C LEU A 101 -6.21 -11.64 3.17
N GLY A 102 -5.31 -11.42 2.22
CA GLY A 102 -4.08 -12.20 2.07
C GLY A 102 -3.15 -11.99 3.26
N CYS A 103 -2.85 -10.73 3.59
CA CYS A 103 -2.01 -10.39 4.74
C CYS A 103 -2.67 -10.82 6.06
N HIS A 104 -3.94 -10.47 6.27
CA HIS A 104 -4.65 -10.85 7.49
C HIS A 104 -4.76 -12.36 7.67
N SER A 105 -4.84 -13.15 6.60
CA SER A 105 -4.80 -14.62 6.69
C SER A 105 -3.47 -15.12 7.27
N LYS A 106 -2.35 -14.48 6.93
CA LYS A 106 -1.03 -14.78 7.50
C LYS A 106 -0.95 -14.35 8.97
N VAL A 107 -1.40 -13.13 9.28
CA VAL A 107 -1.44 -12.63 10.66
C VAL A 107 -2.24 -13.55 11.58
N VAL A 108 -3.42 -14.02 11.15
CA VAL A 108 -4.25 -14.88 11.99
C VAL A 108 -3.77 -16.34 12.04
N ALA A 109 -2.85 -16.74 11.17
CA ALA A 109 -2.18 -18.03 11.30
C ALA A 109 -1.19 -18.01 12.49
N GLU A 110 -0.56 -16.86 12.73
CA GLU A 110 0.31 -16.63 13.90
C GLU A 110 -0.46 -16.21 15.15
N LYS A 111 -1.59 -15.51 14.97
CA LYS A 111 -2.44 -14.93 16.02
C LYS A 111 -3.91 -15.33 15.85
N PRO A 112 -4.25 -16.60 16.12
CA PRO A 112 -5.58 -17.14 15.84
C PRO A 112 -6.72 -16.46 16.63
N GLU A 113 -6.43 -15.83 17.76
CA GLU A 113 -7.38 -15.01 18.53
C GLU A 113 -7.91 -13.81 17.73
N LEU A 114 -7.14 -13.32 16.74
CA LEU A 114 -7.54 -12.20 15.88
C LEU A 114 -8.39 -12.63 14.67
N LYS A 115 -8.68 -13.93 14.50
CA LYS A 115 -9.39 -14.47 13.32
C LYS A 115 -10.70 -13.73 13.04
N LYS A 116 -11.51 -13.53 14.09
CA LYS A 116 -12.83 -12.90 14.00
C LYS A 116 -12.73 -11.43 13.60
N ASP A 117 -11.73 -10.74 14.13
CA ASP A 117 -11.50 -9.31 13.97
C ASP A 117 -10.91 -8.97 12.60
N LEU A 118 -9.99 -9.79 12.08
CA LEU A 118 -9.22 -9.48 10.88
C LEU A 118 -9.74 -10.15 9.61
N THR A 119 -10.44 -11.28 9.72
CA THR A 119 -10.85 -12.07 8.54
C THR A 119 -12.34 -12.40 8.49
N GLY A 120 -13.13 -11.97 9.48
CA GLY A 120 -14.57 -12.19 9.51
C GLY A 120 -15.33 -11.31 8.51
N CYS A 121 -16.30 -11.89 7.81
CA CYS A 121 -17.13 -11.16 6.84
C CYS A 121 -18.18 -10.24 7.49
N ALA A 122 -18.51 -10.49 8.77
CA ALA A 122 -19.44 -9.71 9.58
C ALA A 122 -18.99 -9.73 11.04
N LYS A 123 -19.35 -8.74 11.85
CA LYS A 123 -18.89 -8.53 13.24
C LYS A 123 -17.37 -8.45 13.40
N SER A 124 -16.66 -8.02 12.35
CA SER A 124 -15.19 -7.88 12.34
C SER A 124 -14.80 -6.41 12.52
N LYS A 125 -13.51 -6.10 12.62
CA LYS A 125 -13.05 -4.71 12.67
C LYS A 125 -13.30 -3.96 11.35
N CYS A 126 -13.41 -4.69 10.23
CA CYS A 126 -13.74 -4.13 8.92
C CYS A 126 -15.25 -4.01 8.69
N HIS A 127 -16.03 -5.00 9.17
CA HIS A 127 -17.47 -5.06 9.03
C HIS A 127 -18.12 -5.32 10.39
N PRO A 128 -18.32 -4.28 11.23
CA PRO A 128 -18.94 -4.40 12.54
C PRO A 128 -20.35 -5.03 12.51
#